data_AF-A0A7M5V812-F1
#
_entry.id   AF-A0A7M5V812-F1
#
_cell.length_a   1.000
_cell.length_b   1.000
_cell.length_c   1.000
_cell.angle_alpha   90.00
_cell.angle_beta   90.00
_cell.angle_gamma   90.00
#
_symmetry.space_group_name_H-M   'P 1'
#
loop_
_entity.id
_entity.type
_entity.pdbx_description
1 polymer ?
#
loop_
_entity_poly.entity_id
_entity_poly.type
_entity_poly.pdbx_seq_one_letter_code
_entity_poly.pdbx_strand_id
1 'polypeptide(L)'
;MKIALLFLFVAVAFAEIPFDEIEEEEGSGHVSCRHEFRECAKDAEGDRQKFYVCLAKYFGCKHDERMEKIKHCIHRCYQERQTCRSFRFICDMRLRHCKYNCYNMRRSEE
;
A
#
# COMPACT_ATOMS: atom_id res chain seq x y z
N MET A 1 32.34 23.33 19.72
CA MET A 1 32.48 22.87 18.31
C MET A 1 32.22 21.36 18.17
N LYS A 2 30.98 20.88 18.36
CA LYS A 2 30.59 19.48 18.07
C LYS A 2 29.19 19.33 17.45
N ILE A 3 28.46 20.43 17.25
CA ILE A 3 27.05 20.42 16.80
C ILE A 3 26.94 20.60 15.28
N ALA A 4 27.95 21.20 14.64
CA ALA A 4 27.96 21.44 13.19
C ALA A 4 28.08 20.16 12.34
N LEU A 5 28.62 19.07 12.91
CA LEU A 5 28.78 17.80 12.19
C LEU A 5 27.48 16.98 12.09
N LEU A 6 26.50 17.22 12.95
CA LEU A 6 25.21 16.50 12.90
C LEU A 6 24.29 17.01 11.78
N PHE A 7 24.43 18.28 11.37
CA PHE A 7 23.63 18.84 10.27
C PHE A 7 24.10 18.38 8.88
N LEU A 8 25.34 17.94 8.75
CA LEU A 8 25.87 17.40 7.49
C LEU A 8 25.33 15.99 7.17
N PHE A 9 25.03 15.17 8.18
CA PHE A 9 24.48 13.83 7.95
C PHE A 9 23.01 13.83 7.48
N VAL A 10 22.25 14.87 7.80
CA VAL A 10 20.84 14.96 7.38
C VAL A 10 20.73 15.41 5.92
N ALA A 11 21.68 16.19 5.40
CA ALA A 11 21.64 16.67 4.02
C ALA A 11 21.98 15.59 2.97
N VAL A 12 22.81 14.60 3.32
CA VAL A 12 23.24 13.55 2.38
C VAL A 12 22.16 12.49 2.13
N ALA A 13 21.15 12.38 3.00
CA ALA A 13 20.07 11.39 2.84
C ALA A 13 18.99 11.77 1.79
N PHE A 14 19.01 12.99 1.25
CA PHE A 14 17.95 13.49 0.36
C PHE A 14 18.39 13.72 -1.10
N ALA A 15 19.64 13.43 -1.45
CA ALA A 15 20.19 13.84 -2.75
C ALA A 15 20.03 12.81 -3.89
N GLU A 16 19.68 11.55 -3.62
CA GLU A 16 19.67 10.50 -4.66
C GLU A 16 18.46 9.56 -4.51
N ILE A 17 17.24 10.11 -4.59
CA ILE A 17 16.12 9.29 -5.05
C ILE A 17 15.92 9.64 -6.53
N PRO A 18 16.56 8.91 -7.47
CA PRO A 18 16.13 8.95 -8.85
C PRO A 18 14.70 8.41 -8.86
N PHE A 19 13.73 9.28 -9.10
CA PHE A 19 12.39 8.88 -9.50
C PHE A 19 12.49 8.37 -10.93
N ASP A 20 13.08 7.18 -11.10
CA ASP A 20 13.09 6.52 -12.39
C ASP A 20 11.65 6.21 -12.80
N GLU A 21 11.38 6.59 -14.04
CA GLU A 21 10.17 6.40 -14.80
C GLU A 21 9.81 4.91 -14.82
N ILE A 22 8.76 4.56 -14.09
CA ILE A 22 8.00 3.36 -14.36
C ILE A 22 6.69 3.85 -14.97
N GLU A 23 6.70 3.96 -16.29
CA GLU A 23 5.49 3.90 -17.10
C GLU A 23 4.83 2.54 -16.85
N GLU A 24 3.75 2.55 -16.09
CA GLU A 24 2.72 1.53 -16.22
C GLU A 24 1.43 2.26 -16.54
N GLU A 25 1.22 2.46 -17.84
CA GLU A 25 -0.12 2.50 -18.40
C GLU A 25 -0.80 1.17 -18.09
N GLU A 26 -1.74 1.17 -17.15
CA GLU A 26 -2.90 0.29 -17.26
C GLU A 26 -4.16 1.05 -16.89
N GLY A 27 -5.00 1.23 -17.90
CA GLY A 27 -6.27 1.91 -17.83
C GLY A 27 -7.27 1.19 -16.95
N SER A 28 -7.77 1.92 -15.95
CA SER A 28 -9.19 1.97 -15.60
C SER A 28 -9.39 3.35 -14.97
N GLY A 29 -10.56 3.98 -15.14
CA GLY A 29 -10.82 5.37 -14.72
C GLY A 29 -10.82 5.62 -13.19
N HIS A 30 -9.95 4.94 -12.44
CA HIS A 30 -9.63 5.24 -11.05
C HIS A 30 -8.21 5.78 -10.96
N VAL A 31 -8.11 7.02 -10.47
CA VAL A 31 -6.84 7.65 -10.15
C VAL A 31 -6.22 6.84 -9.01
N SER A 32 -5.03 6.26 -9.23
CA SER A 32 -4.35 5.50 -8.17
C SER A 32 -3.98 6.42 -7.00
N CYS A 33 -3.94 5.90 -5.77
CA CYS A 33 -3.51 6.69 -4.61
C CYS A 33 -2.16 7.41 -4.84
N ARG A 34 -1.27 6.77 -5.61
CA ARG A 34 0.04 7.33 -5.98
C ARG A 34 -0.11 8.55 -6.90
N HIS A 35 -1.06 8.52 -7.83
CA HIS A 35 -1.34 9.64 -8.71
C HIS A 35 -1.98 10.80 -7.95
N GLU A 36 -2.99 10.55 -7.11
CA GLU A 36 -3.60 11.58 -6.25
C GLU A 36 -2.55 12.25 -5.34
N PHE A 37 -1.60 11.45 -4.82
CA PHE A 37 -0.49 11.97 -4.04
C PHE A 37 0.42 12.88 -4.87
N ARG A 38 0.77 12.48 -6.10
CA ARG A 38 1.64 13.29 -6.99
C ARG A 38 1.01 14.64 -7.31
N GLU A 39 -0.29 14.67 -7.61
CA GLU A 39 -1.00 15.93 -7.85
C GLU A 39 -1.04 16.80 -6.60
N CYS A 40 -1.44 16.23 -5.46
CA CYS A 40 -1.48 16.95 -4.19
C CYS A 40 -0.10 17.50 -3.77
N ALA A 41 0.98 16.74 -3.99
CA ALA A 41 2.34 17.16 -3.68
C ALA A 41 2.83 18.29 -4.61
N LYS A 42 2.40 18.31 -5.88
CA LYS A 42 2.65 19.42 -6.81
C LYS A 42 1.94 20.69 -6.33
N ASP A 43 0.66 20.58 -5.98
CA ASP A 43 -0.16 21.70 -5.50
C ASP A 43 0.30 22.27 -4.15
N ALA A 44 1.07 21.50 -3.38
CA ALA A 44 1.64 21.97 -2.13
C ALA A 44 2.74 23.03 -2.36
N GLU A 45 3.35 23.12 -3.54
CA GLU A 45 4.36 24.14 -3.92
C GLU A 45 5.47 24.38 -2.86
N GLY A 46 5.87 23.34 -2.14
CA GLY A 46 6.90 23.43 -1.08
C GLY A 46 6.37 23.80 0.32
N ASP A 47 5.07 24.01 0.49
CA ASP A 47 4.42 24.11 1.80
C ASP A 47 4.46 22.75 2.51
N ARG A 48 5.30 22.67 3.55
CA ARG A 48 5.49 21.44 4.33
C ARG A 48 4.20 20.96 4.99
N GLN A 49 3.34 21.86 5.45
CA GLN A 49 2.11 21.48 6.13
C GLN A 49 1.14 20.82 5.15
N LYS A 50 0.99 21.40 3.96
CA LYS A 50 0.17 20.81 2.89
C LYS A 50 0.73 19.47 2.41
N PHE A 51 2.05 19.36 2.28
CA PHE A 51 2.70 18.10 1.90
C PHE A 51 2.40 16.97 2.90
N TYR A 52 2.46 17.24 4.22
CA TYR A 52 2.11 16.23 5.23
C TYR A 52 0.64 15.81 5.17
N VAL A 53 -0.27 16.71 4.80
CA VAL A 53 -1.68 16.37 4.55
C VAL A 53 -1.81 15.44 3.34
N CYS A 54 -1.10 15.71 2.24
CA CYS A 54 -1.05 14.82 1.08
C CYS A 54 -0.51 13.43 1.43
N LEU A 55 0.54 13.38 2.25
CA LEU A 55 1.15 12.13 2.68
C LEU A 55 0.19 11.31 3.57
N ALA A 56 -0.53 11.95 4.49
CA ALA A 56 -1.55 11.29 5.29
C ALA A 56 -2.69 10.71 4.44
N LYS A 57 -3.17 11.47 3.45
CA LYS A 57 -4.17 11.00 2.48
C LYS A 57 -3.67 9.80 1.68
N TYR A 58 -2.42 9.84 1.20
CA TYR A 58 -1.80 8.73 0.48
C TYR A 58 -1.76 7.45 1.30
N PHE A 59 -1.33 7.53 2.56
CA PHE A 59 -1.29 6.36 3.44
C PHE A 59 -2.70 5.83 3.77
N GLY A 60 -3.69 6.71 3.91
CA GLY A 60 -5.10 6.33 4.08
C GLY A 60 -5.63 5.58 2.85
N CYS A 61 -5.46 6.14 1.67
CA CYS A 61 -5.89 5.53 0.41
C CYS A 61 -5.20 4.18 0.16
N LYS A 62 -3.87 4.10 0.35
CA LYS A 62 -3.11 2.84 0.21
C LYS A 62 -3.59 1.78 1.22
N HIS A 63 -3.98 2.20 2.41
CA HIS A 63 -4.57 1.31 3.40
C HIS A 63 -5.93 0.79 2.95
N ASP A 64 -6.78 1.65 2.39
CA ASP A 64 -8.11 1.28 1.91
C ASP A 64 -8.06 0.35 0.70
N GLU A 65 -7.21 0.64 -0.31
CA GLU A 65 -6.97 -0.28 -1.43
C GLU A 65 -6.50 -1.65 -0.95
N ARG A 66 -5.56 -1.69 0.01
CA ARG A 66 -5.11 -2.94 0.61
C ARG A 66 -6.25 -3.66 1.32
N MET A 67 -7.08 -2.95 2.08
CA MET A 67 -8.22 -3.56 2.75
C MET A 67 -9.24 -4.10 1.76
N GLU A 68 -9.45 -3.43 0.64
CA GLU A 68 -10.34 -3.90 -0.42
C GLU A 68 -9.81 -5.19 -1.08
N LYS A 69 -8.50 -5.25 -1.38
CA LYS A 69 -7.84 -6.50 -1.82
C LYS A 69 -8.02 -7.62 -0.80
N ILE A 70 -7.85 -7.35 0.49
CA ILE A 70 -8.05 -8.33 1.57
C ILE A 70 -9.51 -8.80 1.60
N LYS A 71 -10.49 -7.89 1.50
CA LYS A 71 -11.92 -8.26 1.48
C LYS A 71 -12.24 -9.16 0.29
N HIS A 72 -11.78 -8.81 -0.91
CA HIS A 72 -11.96 -9.63 -2.10
C HIS A 72 -11.32 -11.02 -1.95
N CYS A 73 -10.12 -11.10 -1.38
CA CYS A 73 -9.48 -12.37 -1.08
C CYS A 73 -10.30 -13.22 -0.08
N ILE A 74 -10.75 -12.62 1.03
CA ILE A 74 -11.55 -13.31 2.03
C ILE A 74 -12.88 -13.79 1.44
N HIS A 75 -13.51 -13.00 0.56
CA HIS A 75 -14.73 -13.39 -0.14
C HIS A 75 -14.50 -14.69 -0.94
N ARG A 76 -13.38 -14.79 -1.67
CA ARG A 76 -13.00 -16.02 -2.38
C ARG A 76 -12.82 -17.21 -1.44
N CYS A 77 -12.18 -17.01 -0.28
CA CYS A 77 -12.05 -18.08 0.73
C CYS A 77 -13.40 -18.63 1.20
N TYR A 78 -14.42 -17.76 1.33
CA TYR A 78 -15.77 -18.20 1.68
C TYR A 78 -16.46 -18.95 0.53
N GLN A 79 -16.26 -18.55 -0.72
CA GLN A 79 -16.76 -19.27 -1.89
C GLN A 79 -16.15 -20.68 -1.98
N GLU A 80 -14.84 -20.82 -1.76
CA GLU A 80 -14.16 -22.13 -1.72
C GLU A 80 -14.68 -23.04 -0.60
N ARG A 81 -15.02 -22.46 0.56
CA ARG A 81 -15.65 -23.23 1.65
C ARG A 81 -17.02 -23.75 1.26
N GLN A 82 -17.82 -22.98 0.52
CA GLN A 82 -19.15 -23.41 0.08
C GLN A 82 -19.07 -24.61 -0.88
N THR A 83 -18.01 -24.70 -1.68
CA THR A 83 -17.81 -25.81 -2.64
C THR A 83 -17.01 -26.98 -2.06
N CYS A 84 -16.54 -26.87 -0.81
CA CYS A 84 -15.75 -27.91 -0.14
C CYS A 84 -16.60 -29.14 0.21
N ARG A 85 -16.29 -30.29 -0.42
CA ARG A 85 -16.99 -31.58 -0.22
C ARG A 85 -16.35 -32.48 0.85
N SER A 86 -15.30 -32.00 1.53
CA SER A 86 -14.61 -32.76 2.58
C SER A 86 -15.34 -32.68 3.93
N PHE A 87 -14.81 -33.36 4.95
CA PHE A 87 -15.30 -33.20 6.32
C PHE A 87 -15.30 -31.72 6.76
N ARG A 88 -16.35 -31.32 7.48
CA ARG A 88 -16.55 -29.94 7.97
C ARG A 88 -15.30 -29.35 8.62
N PHE A 89 -14.63 -30.13 9.46
CA PHE A 89 -13.39 -29.71 10.14
C PHE A 89 -12.27 -29.32 9.15
N ILE A 90 -12.11 -30.09 8.07
CA ILE A 90 -11.09 -29.81 7.04
C ILE A 90 -11.43 -28.51 6.29
N CYS A 91 -12.69 -28.33 5.91
CA CYS A 91 -13.15 -27.12 5.23
C CYS A 91 -12.98 -25.87 6.11
N ASP A 92 -13.25 -25.98 7.41
CA ASP A 92 -13.06 -24.89 8.37
C ASP A 92 -11.58 -24.56 8.60
N MET A 93 -10.70 -25.57 8.65
CA MET A 93 -9.24 -25.38 8.73
C MET A 93 -8.69 -24.68 7.49
N ARG A 94 -9.14 -25.08 6.29
CA ARG A 94 -8.77 -24.42 5.03
C ARG A 94 -9.22 -22.96 4.99
N LEU A 95 -10.45 -22.67 5.42
CA LEU A 95 -10.94 -21.30 5.52
C LEU A 95 -10.05 -20.44 6.44
N ARG A 96 -9.67 -20.95 7.62
CA ARG A 96 -8.78 -20.20 8.52
C ARG A 96 -7.43 -19.91 7.88
N HIS A 97 -6.83 -20.90 7.24
CA HIS A 97 -5.54 -20.75 6.57
C HIS A 97 -5.62 -19.76 5.41
N CYS A 98 -6.66 -19.84 4.58
CA CYS A 98 -6.91 -18.90 3.49
C CYS A 98 -7.06 -17.45 3.99
N LYS A 99 -7.88 -17.24 5.04
CA LYS A 99 -8.03 -15.92 5.66
C LYS A 99 -6.71 -15.38 6.19
N TYR A 100 -5.92 -16.22 6.87
CA TYR A 100 -4.59 -15.83 7.36
C TYR A 100 -3.68 -15.37 6.22
N ASN A 101 -3.68 -16.09 5.09
CA ASN A 101 -2.90 -15.71 3.92
C ASN A 101 -3.38 -14.38 3.32
N CYS A 102 -4.70 -14.12 3.25
CA CYS A 102 -5.24 -12.83 2.78
C CYS A 102 -4.71 -11.66 3.62
N TYR A 103 -4.73 -11.75 4.96
CA TYR A 103 -4.21 -10.67 5.83
C TYR A 103 -2.70 -10.47 5.67
N ASN A 104 -1.97 -11.52 5.27
CA ASN A 104 -0.52 -11.55 5.12
C ASN A 104 -0.01 -11.42 3.68
N MET A 105 -0.85 -11.09 2.70
CA MET A 105 -0.48 -10.90 1.28
C MET A 105 0.59 -9.80 1.00
N ARG A 106 1.18 -9.21 2.04
CA ARG A 106 2.04 -8.03 1.99
C ARG A 106 3.49 -8.30 1.56
N ARG A 107 3.81 -9.39 0.85
CA ARG A 107 5.22 -9.84 0.68
C ARG A 107 5.62 -10.49 -0.64
N SER A 108 4.77 -10.50 -1.66
CA SER A 108 5.01 -11.29 -2.88
C SER A 108 4.98 -10.51 -4.20
N GLU A 109 4.88 -9.18 -4.14
CA GLU A 109 4.82 -8.29 -5.32
C GLU A 109 5.73 -7.05 -5.16
N GLU A 110 6.82 -7.18 -4.39
CA GLU A 110 7.96 -6.25 -4.39
C GLU A 110 9.21 -6.98 -4.89
#